data_AF-A0A379JLX0-F1
#
_entry.id   AF-A0A379JLX0-F1
#
_cell.length_a   1.000
_cell.length_b   1.000
_cell.length_c   1.000
_cell.angle_alpha   90.00
_cell.angle_beta   90.00
_cell.angle_gamma   90.00
#
_symmetry.space_group_name_H-M   'P 1'
#
loop_
_entity.id
_entity.type
_entity.pdbx_description
1 polymer ?
#
loop_
_entity_poly.entity_id
_entity_poly.type
_entity_poly.pdbx_seq_one_letter_code
_entity_poly.pdbx_strand_id
1 'polypeptide(L)'
;MTMLVAEIDAVLAVDWLLRDLPAAALRGVARTAEAERIHRQGPVTARRLAGRDGLVRYERRLRRAADELAAVVAVLEPADPAGRPAWEQEARAYAEIGSACMDLAYQIECRLLYTGERSGRWAVRLVHTAHHLDAYLRPGSVAHLARESYQTLFDEAVLAGRGSLLPGTRVPG
;
A
#
# COMPACT_ATOMS: atom_id res chain seq x y z
N MET A 1 1.46 -24.99 15.81
CA MET A 1 1.29 -25.02 14.34
C MET A 1 1.08 -23.59 13.91
N THR A 2 2.01 -23.01 13.16
CA THR A 2 1.84 -21.67 12.61
C THR A 2 0.98 -21.83 11.37
N MET A 3 -0.28 -21.37 11.36
CA MET A 3 -1.07 -21.36 10.12
C MET A 3 -0.59 -20.20 9.27
N LEU A 4 -0.15 -20.48 8.05
CA LEU A 4 0.29 -19.49 7.09
C LEU A 4 -0.80 -19.32 6.04
N VAL A 5 -1.18 -18.07 5.82
CA VAL A 5 -2.13 -17.68 4.79
C VAL A 5 -1.49 -17.92 3.44
N ALA A 6 -2.17 -18.65 2.57
CA ALA A 6 -1.64 -18.98 1.25
C ALA A 6 -2.21 -18.08 0.16
N GLU A 7 -3.51 -17.80 0.18
CA GLU A 7 -4.19 -17.02 -0.87
C GLU A 7 -5.40 -16.22 -0.31
N ILE A 8 -5.63 -15.04 -0.87
CA ILE A 8 -6.81 -14.18 -0.64
C ILE A 8 -7.49 -13.94 -1.99
N ASP A 9 -8.83 -13.91 -2.02
CA ASP A 9 -9.62 -13.59 -3.22
C ASP A 9 -9.09 -12.32 -3.91
N ALA A 10 -8.85 -12.42 -5.22
CA ALA A 10 -8.32 -11.34 -6.04
C ALA A 10 -9.16 -10.06 -5.94
N VAL A 11 -10.48 -10.16 -5.71
CA VAL A 11 -11.36 -9.00 -5.51
C VAL A 11 -10.98 -8.23 -4.25
N LEU A 12 -10.75 -8.93 -3.14
CA LEU A 12 -10.34 -8.32 -1.87
C LEU A 12 -8.92 -7.75 -1.95
N ALA A 13 -8.00 -8.50 -2.56
CA ALA A 13 -6.64 -8.03 -2.77
C ALA A 13 -6.59 -6.75 -3.61
N VAL A 14 -7.43 -6.65 -4.65
CA VAL A 14 -7.54 -5.46 -5.52
C VAL A 14 -8.16 -4.27 -4.78
N ASP A 15 -9.18 -4.48 -3.96
CA ASP A 15 -9.83 -3.40 -3.21
C ASP A 15 -8.89 -2.82 -2.15
N TRP A 16 -8.30 -3.70 -1.34
CA TRP A 16 -7.33 -3.33 -0.32
C TRP A 16 -6.16 -2.56 -0.92
N LEU A 17 -5.65 -3.05 -2.04
CA LEU A 17 -4.63 -2.39 -2.80
C LEU A 17 -4.97 -0.95 -3.16
N LEU A 18 -6.10 -0.74 -3.82
CA LEU A 18 -6.38 0.56 -4.44
C LEU A 18 -6.99 1.56 -3.46
N ARG A 19 -7.41 1.11 -2.29
CA ARG A 19 -8.05 1.97 -1.27
C ARG A 19 -7.38 1.88 0.09
N ASP A 20 -7.33 0.68 0.67
CA ASP A 20 -6.96 0.55 2.09
C ASP A 20 -5.47 0.73 2.34
N LEU A 21 -4.60 0.18 1.49
CA LEU A 21 -3.16 0.38 1.59
C LEU A 21 -2.77 1.87 1.42
N PRO A 22 -3.21 2.60 0.37
CA PRO A 22 -2.99 4.04 0.27
C PRO A 22 -3.58 4.84 1.44
N ALA A 23 -4.76 4.47 1.93
CA ALA A 23 -5.36 5.13 3.08
C ALA A 23 -4.55 4.89 4.37
N ALA A 24 -4.05 3.68 4.60
CA ALA A 24 -3.16 3.36 5.71
C ALA A 24 -1.85 4.15 5.63
N ALA A 25 -1.26 4.23 4.43
CA ALA A 25 -0.05 5.03 4.20
C ALA A 25 -0.28 6.52 4.52
N LEU A 26 -1.39 7.11 4.08
CA LEU A 26 -1.75 8.49 4.40
C LEU A 26 -1.99 8.70 5.91
N ARG A 27 -2.67 7.77 6.58
CA ARG A 27 -2.85 7.83 8.05
C ARG A 27 -1.51 7.78 8.77
N GLY A 28 -0.55 7.00 8.28
CA GLY A 28 0.82 6.91 8.80
C GLY A 28 1.51 8.25 8.91
N VAL A 29 1.27 9.12 7.93
CA VAL A 29 1.82 10.48 7.89
C VAL A 29 0.81 11.55 8.32
N ALA A 30 -0.17 11.17 9.14
CA ALA A 30 -1.22 12.06 9.68
C ALA A 30 -2.06 12.81 8.63
N ARG A 31 -2.19 12.27 7.41
CA ARG A 31 -3.07 12.78 6.33
C ARG A 31 -4.44 12.09 6.36
N THR A 32 -5.09 12.14 7.51
CA THR A 32 -6.35 11.42 7.78
C THR A 32 -7.49 11.89 6.87
N ALA A 33 -7.57 13.17 6.53
CA ALA A 33 -8.65 13.69 5.68
C ALA A 33 -8.58 13.10 4.25
N GLU A 34 -7.38 13.02 3.67
CA GLU A 34 -7.13 12.42 2.37
C GLU A 34 -7.37 10.91 2.41
N ALA A 35 -6.93 10.23 3.48
CA ALA A 35 -7.19 8.81 3.70
C ALA A 35 -8.69 8.51 3.71
N GLU A 36 -9.48 9.29 4.46
CA GLU A 36 -10.94 9.12 4.53
C GLU A 36 -11.64 9.41 3.20
N ARG A 37 -11.09 10.30 2.35
CA ARG A 37 -11.64 10.55 1.00
C ARG A 37 -11.44 9.35 0.08
N ILE A 38 -10.34 8.61 0.23
CA ILE A 38 -10.08 7.37 -0.52
C ILE A 38 -10.96 6.24 0.02
N HIS A 39 -11.02 6.07 1.35
CA HIS A 39 -11.77 4.99 1.97
C HIS A 39 -13.29 5.11 1.76
N ARG A 40 -13.85 6.33 1.69
CA ARG A 40 -15.28 6.55 1.38
C ARG A 40 -15.71 6.19 -0.05
N GLN A 41 -14.78 5.82 -0.93
CA GLN A 41 -15.14 5.33 -2.25
C GLN A 41 -15.73 3.92 -2.17
N GLY A 42 -16.56 3.53 -3.14
CA GLY A 42 -17.05 2.15 -3.18
C GLY A 42 -15.92 1.13 -3.39
N PRO A 43 -16.19 -0.18 -3.26
CA PRO A 43 -15.18 -1.22 -3.51
C PRO A 43 -14.68 -1.27 -4.95
N VAL A 44 -13.42 -1.63 -5.14
CA VAL A 44 -12.82 -1.96 -6.43
C VAL A 44 -12.77 -3.48 -6.58
N THR A 45 -13.24 -3.99 -7.72
CA THR A 45 -13.25 -5.43 -7.99
C THR A 45 -12.50 -5.71 -9.28
N ALA A 46 -11.95 -6.92 -9.41
CA ALA A 46 -11.30 -7.37 -10.65
C ALA A 46 -12.22 -7.23 -11.88
N ARG A 47 -13.53 -7.47 -11.74
CA ARG A 47 -14.52 -7.25 -12.80
C ARG A 47 -14.65 -5.78 -13.19
N ARG A 48 -14.56 -4.86 -12.23
CA ARG A 48 -14.54 -3.41 -12.52
C ARG A 48 -13.28 -3.06 -13.29
N LEU A 49 -12.10 -3.57 -12.89
CA LEU A 49 -10.83 -3.35 -13.60
C LEU A 49 -10.91 -3.70 -15.09
N ALA A 50 -11.50 -4.85 -15.42
CA ALA A 50 -11.60 -5.31 -16.81
C ALA A 50 -12.59 -4.50 -17.68
N GLY A 51 -13.39 -3.60 -17.09
CA GLY A 51 -14.35 -2.76 -17.80
C GLY A 51 -13.82 -1.34 -18.08
N ARG A 52 -14.33 -0.69 -19.13
CA ARG A 52 -13.88 0.64 -19.61
C ARG A 52 -13.86 1.78 -18.56
N ASP A 53 -14.68 1.70 -17.51
CA ASP A 53 -14.83 2.74 -16.48
C ASP A 53 -14.32 2.34 -15.09
N GLY A 54 -13.62 1.21 -14.97
CA GLY A 54 -13.33 0.55 -13.68
C GLY A 54 -12.62 1.41 -12.65
N LEU A 55 -11.58 2.11 -13.09
CA LEU A 55 -10.58 2.75 -12.23
C LEU A 55 -10.48 4.27 -12.34
N VAL A 56 -11.04 4.88 -13.39
CA VAL A 56 -10.90 6.31 -13.68
C VAL A 56 -11.34 7.19 -12.48
N ARG A 57 -12.35 6.75 -11.73
CA ARG A 57 -12.85 7.48 -10.55
C ARG A 57 -11.87 7.50 -9.35
N TYR A 58 -10.92 6.58 -9.31
CA TYR A 58 -9.89 6.48 -8.26
C TYR A 58 -8.62 7.24 -8.66
N GLU A 59 -8.27 7.21 -9.95
CA GLU A 59 -7.07 7.85 -10.49
C GLU A 59 -6.92 9.28 -10.01
N ARG A 60 -7.96 10.11 -10.12
CA ARG A 60 -7.88 11.53 -9.75
C ARG A 60 -7.55 11.74 -8.27
N ARG A 61 -8.05 10.88 -7.38
CA ARG A 61 -7.82 11.01 -5.92
C ARG A 61 -6.44 10.48 -5.54
N LEU A 62 -6.06 9.32 -6.06
CA LEU A 62 -4.73 8.74 -5.83
C LEU A 62 -3.65 9.67 -6.38
N ARG A 63 -3.83 10.20 -7.59
CA ARG A 63 -2.95 11.21 -8.18
C ARG A 63 -2.82 12.44 -7.31
N ARG A 64 -3.96 13.02 -6.93
CA ARG A 64 -3.98 14.22 -6.09
C ARG A 64 -3.24 13.99 -4.77
N ALA A 65 -3.51 12.88 -4.10
CA ALA A 65 -2.83 12.56 -2.84
C ALA A 65 -1.33 12.32 -3.04
N ALA A 66 -0.93 11.60 -4.10
CA ALA A 66 0.48 11.40 -4.43
C ALA A 66 1.18 12.73 -4.73
N ASP A 67 0.56 13.63 -5.49
CA ASP A 67 1.12 14.94 -5.83
C ASP A 67 1.17 15.87 -4.59
N GLU A 68 0.14 15.85 -3.73
CA GLU A 68 0.11 16.60 -2.46
C GLU A 68 1.23 16.12 -1.51
N LEU A 69 1.42 14.81 -1.37
CA LEU A 69 2.53 14.27 -0.56
C LEU A 69 3.89 14.57 -1.20
N ALA A 70 4.02 14.43 -2.52
CA ALA A 70 5.29 14.64 -3.22
C ALA A 70 5.73 16.10 -3.13
N ALA A 71 4.79 17.05 -3.15
CA ALA A 71 5.07 18.45 -2.89
C ALA A 71 5.63 18.68 -1.48
N VAL A 72 5.16 17.93 -0.47
CA VAL A 72 5.73 17.99 0.89
C VAL A 72 7.15 17.42 0.91
N VAL A 73 7.39 16.27 0.27
CA VAL A 73 8.75 15.68 0.16
C VAL A 73 9.71 16.66 -0.51
N ALA A 74 9.32 17.25 -1.63
CA ALA A 74 10.15 18.22 -2.36
C ALA A 74 10.52 19.47 -1.52
N VAL A 75 9.73 19.81 -0.50
CA VAL A 75 10.05 20.88 0.46
C VAL A 75 10.99 20.39 1.58
N LEU A 76 10.92 19.10 1.95
CA LEU A 76 11.77 18.51 2.98
C LEU A 76 13.14 18.07 2.47
N GLU A 77 13.25 17.64 1.21
CA GLU A 77 14.51 17.27 0.55
C GLU A 77 15.59 18.37 0.56
N PRO A 78 15.29 19.68 0.35
CA PRO A 78 16.30 20.74 0.50
C PRO A 78 16.74 20.96 1.95
N ALA A 79 16.12 20.29 2.93
CA ALA A 79 16.45 20.40 4.35
C ALA A 79 17.18 19.18 4.91
N ASP A 80 17.62 18.21 4.10
CA ASP A 80 18.43 17.08 4.58
C ASP A 80 19.79 17.56 5.13
N PRO A 81 20.04 17.55 6.45
CA PRO A 81 21.32 17.94 7.02
C PRO A 81 22.35 16.80 6.93
N ALA A 82 21.93 15.59 6.56
CA ALA A 82 22.73 14.36 6.60
C ALA A 82 23.10 13.80 5.21
N GLY A 83 22.52 14.30 4.13
CA GLY A 83 22.85 13.95 2.75
C GLY A 83 22.65 12.47 2.40
N ARG A 84 21.67 11.79 3.01
CA ARG A 84 21.53 10.34 2.84
C ARG A 84 20.88 10.00 1.49
N PRO A 85 21.49 9.11 0.68
CA PRO A 85 20.93 8.72 -0.60
C PRO A 85 19.55 8.03 -0.46
N ALA A 86 18.68 8.24 -1.45
CA ALA A 86 17.34 7.64 -1.51
C ALA A 86 17.34 6.10 -1.35
N TRP A 87 18.36 5.41 -1.86
CA TRP A 87 18.48 3.95 -1.76
C TRP A 87 18.70 3.46 -0.32
N GLU A 88 19.28 4.28 0.57
CA GLU A 88 19.52 3.91 1.97
C GLU A 88 18.20 3.93 2.76
N GLN A 89 17.30 4.85 2.40
CA GLN A 89 15.93 4.89 2.94
C GLN A 89 15.11 3.71 2.44
N GLU A 90 15.22 3.36 1.14
CA GLU A 90 14.58 2.18 0.57
C GLU A 90 15.10 0.87 1.19
N ALA A 91 16.42 0.72 1.37
CA ALA A 91 17.02 -0.44 2.02
C ALA A 91 16.55 -0.59 3.48
N ARG A 92 16.36 0.54 4.18
CA ARG A 92 15.81 0.55 5.53
C ARG A 92 14.32 0.23 5.56
N ALA A 93 13.57 0.65 4.55
CA ALA A 93 12.18 0.24 4.32
C ALA A 93 12.06 -1.29 4.20
N TYR A 94 12.96 -1.90 3.43
CA TYR A 94 13.06 -3.35 3.28
C TYR A 94 13.43 -4.06 4.60
N ALA A 95 14.29 -3.45 5.41
CA ALA A 95 14.76 -4.02 6.67
C ALA A 95 13.77 -3.90 7.85
N GLU A 96 13.03 -2.80 7.96
CA GLU A 96 12.18 -2.51 9.13
C GLU A 96 10.73 -3.03 8.99
N ILE A 97 10.19 -3.09 7.76
CA ILE A 97 8.75 -3.38 7.55
C ILE A 97 8.49 -4.89 7.40
N GLY A 98 9.52 -5.66 7.05
CA GLY A 98 9.28 -6.90 6.33
C GLY A 98 8.73 -6.55 4.95
N SER A 99 9.33 -7.13 3.93
CA SER A 99 9.13 -6.74 2.54
C SER A 99 7.67 -6.75 2.05
N ALA A 100 6.70 -7.28 2.80
CA ALA A 100 5.31 -7.48 2.39
C ALA A 100 4.59 -6.25 1.80
N CYS A 101 4.67 -5.05 2.39
CA CYS A 101 3.94 -3.88 1.82
C CYS A 101 4.60 -3.36 0.53
N MET A 102 5.94 -3.38 0.45
CA MET A 102 6.71 -2.95 -0.71
C MET A 102 6.76 -4.03 -1.81
N ASP A 103 6.83 -5.31 -1.44
CA ASP A 103 6.70 -6.45 -2.33
C ASP A 103 5.30 -6.52 -2.92
N LEU A 104 4.28 -6.23 -2.10
CA LEU A 104 2.93 -6.15 -2.62
C LEU A 104 2.82 -4.92 -3.52
N ALA A 105 3.29 -3.72 -3.11
CA ALA A 105 3.48 -2.51 -3.95
C ALA A 105 4.09 -2.85 -5.32
N TYR A 106 5.16 -3.65 -5.30
CA TYR A 106 5.87 -4.12 -6.47
C TYR A 106 5.05 -5.14 -7.29
N GLN A 107 4.37 -6.10 -6.66
CA GLN A 107 3.47 -7.04 -7.34
C GLN A 107 2.30 -6.33 -8.03
N ILE A 108 1.85 -5.21 -7.48
CA ILE A 108 0.85 -4.32 -8.10
C ILE A 108 1.45 -3.64 -9.29
N GLU A 109 2.66 -3.11 -9.15
CA GLU A 109 3.38 -2.51 -10.24
C GLU A 109 3.51 -3.53 -11.38
N CYS A 110 3.90 -4.78 -11.11
CA CYS A 110 3.85 -5.82 -12.11
C CYS A 110 2.42 -6.03 -12.66
N ARG A 111 1.41 -6.33 -11.83
CA ARG A 111 0.06 -6.72 -12.32
C ARG A 111 -0.71 -5.61 -13.02
N LEU A 112 -0.63 -4.37 -12.53
CA LEU A 112 -1.41 -3.23 -13.03
C LEU A 112 -0.64 -2.37 -14.04
N LEU A 113 0.70 -2.33 -14.01
CA LEU A 113 1.44 -1.58 -15.03
C LEU A 113 1.51 -2.33 -16.35
N TYR A 114 1.59 -3.67 -16.34
CA TYR A 114 1.52 -4.47 -17.56
C TYR A 114 0.18 -4.33 -18.29
N THR A 115 -0.89 -3.98 -17.57
CA THR A 115 -2.22 -3.71 -18.14
C THR A 115 -2.46 -2.24 -18.49
N GLY A 116 -1.48 -1.36 -18.23
CA GLY A 116 -1.57 0.07 -18.55
C GLY A 116 -2.39 0.90 -17.55
N GLU A 117 -2.83 0.30 -16.44
CA GLU A 117 -3.77 0.93 -15.51
C GLU A 117 -3.11 2.05 -14.69
N ARG A 118 -3.48 3.30 -15.01
CA ARG A 118 -2.87 4.51 -14.40
C ARG A 118 -3.10 4.60 -12.89
N SER A 119 -4.20 4.07 -12.37
CA SER A 119 -4.48 4.11 -10.93
C SER A 119 -3.49 3.26 -10.12
N GLY A 120 -2.98 2.16 -10.69
CA GLY A 120 -1.94 1.34 -10.06
C GLY A 120 -0.65 2.12 -9.85
N ARG A 121 -0.20 2.89 -10.87
CA ARG A 121 0.96 3.80 -10.75
C ARG A 121 0.81 4.77 -9.58
N TRP A 122 -0.38 5.36 -9.44
CA TRP A 122 -0.63 6.35 -8.40
C TRP A 122 -0.70 5.75 -7.00
N ALA A 123 -1.26 4.55 -6.86
CA ALA A 123 -1.23 3.82 -5.59
C ALA A 123 0.21 3.50 -5.15
N VAL A 124 1.03 2.97 -6.07
CA VAL A 124 2.46 2.70 -5.81
C VAL A 124 3.19 3.99 -5.44
N ARG A 125 3.11 5.03 -6.28
CA ARG A 125 3.77 6.32 -6.01
C ARG A 125 3.37 6.91 -4.65
N LEU A 126 2.10 6.80 -4.26
CA LEU A 126 1.61 7.29 -2.98
C LEU A 126 2.25 6.53 -1.80
N VAL A 127 2.31 5.20 -1.86
CA VAL A 127 2.95 4.37 -0.83
C VAL A 127 4.43 4.73 -0.68
N HIS A 128 5.17 4.84 -1.79
CA HIS A 128 6.58 5.26 -1.77
C HIS A 128 6.74 6.66 -1.15
N THR A 129 5.92 7.62 -1.57
CA THR A 129 6.04 9.02 -1.10
C THR A 129 5.68 9.14 0.39
N ALA A 130 4.63 8.46 0.84
CA ALA A 130 4.25 8.41 2.25
C ALA A 130 5.35 7.75 3.09
N HIS A 131 5.99 6.69 2.59
CA HIS A 131 7.09 6.06 3.27
C HIS A 131 8.31 6.99 3.41
N HIS A 132 8.68 7.72 2.36
CA HIS A 132 9.73 8.74 2.49
C HIS A 132 9.38 9.78 3.56
N LEU A 133 8.14 10.27 3.58
CA LEU A 133 7.68 11.18 4.61
C LEU A 133 7.71 10.58 6.01
N ASP A 134 7.38 9.29 6.17
CA ASP A 134 7.47 8.57 7.43
C ASP A 134 8.89 8.57 7.99
N ALA A 135 9.87 8.30 7.14
CA ALA A 135 11.29 8.34 7.52
C ALA A 135 11.73 9.72 8.03
N TYR A 136 11.19 10.81 7.46
CA TYR A 136 11.50 12.18 7.88
C TYR A 136 10.71 12.65 9.10
N LEU A 137 9.43 12.30 9.20
CA LEU A 137 8.51 12.91 10.17
C LEU A 137 8.27 12.03 11.40
N ARG A 138 8.11 10.71 11.21
CA ARG A 138 7.74 9.78 12.29
C ARG A 138 8.05 8.32 11.92
N PRO A 139 9.30 7.87 12.05
CA PRO A 139 9.74 6.56 11.58
C PRO A 139 8.88 5.40 12.08
N GLY A 140 8.45 4.54 11.16
CA GLY A 140 7.71 3.30 11.41
C GLY A 140 6.18 3.44 11.44
N SER A 141 5.62 4.63 11.30
CA SER A 141 4.16 4.85 11.45
C SER A 141 3.36 4.34 10.25
N VAL A 142 3.85 4.60 9.04
CA VAL A 142 3.30 4.06 7.79
C VAL A 142 3.37 2.54 7.79
N ALA A 143 4.50 1.97 8.21
CA ALA A 143 4.71 0.53 8.30
C ALA A 143 3.69 -0.13 9.24
N HIS A 144 3.54 0.44 10.42
CA HIS A 144 2.61 -0.04 11.43
C HIS A 144 1.16 -0.04 10.91
N LEU A 145 0.69 1.09 10.35
CA LEU A 145 -0.68 1.19 9.86
C LEU A 145 -0.95 0.32 8.62
N ALA A 146 0.02 0.19 7.72
CA ALA A 146 -0.11 -0.71 6.58
C ALA A 146 -0.20 -2.17 7.03
N ARG A 147 0.57 -2.57 8.05
CA ARG A 147 0.49 -3.89 8.66
C ARG A 147 -0.86 -4.14 9.33
N GLU A 148 -1.38 -3.19 10.10
CA GLU A 148 -2.71 -3.30 10.72
C GLU A 148 -3.82 -3.44 9.67
N SER A 149 -3.75 -2.64 8.59
CA SER A 149 -4.69 -2.73 7.48
C SER A 149 -4.59 -4.08 6.76
N TYR A 150 -3.39 -4.59 6.53
CA TYR A 150 -3.18 -5.92 5.95
C TYR A 150 -3.72 -7.03 6.85
N GLN A 151 -3.50 -6.95 8.16
CA GLN A 151 -4.05 -7.90 9.12
C GLN A 151 -5.58 -7.87 9.11
N THR A 152 -6.18 -6.68 9.02
CA THR A 152 -7.65 -6.52 8.92
C THR A 152 -8.20 -7.17 7.66
N LEU A 153 -7.60 -6.89 6.49
CA LEU A 153 -7.94 -7.57 5.23
C LEU A 153 -7.92 -9.08 5.40
N PHE A 154 -6.84 -9.57 6.00
CA PHE A 154 -6.63 -10.99 6.19
C PHE A 154 -7.69 -11.62 7.10
N ASP A 155 -7.94 -11.02 8.26
CA ASP A 155 -8.92 -11.51 9.23
C ASP A 155 -10.32 -11.53 8.59
N GLU A 156 -10.70 -10.48 7.85
CA GLU A 156 -11.95 -10.42 7.12
C GLU A 156 -12.04 -11.49 6.01
N ALA A 157 -10.95 -11.72 5.27
CA ALA A 157 -10.91 -12.72 4.20
C ALA A 157 -11.10 -14.13 4.77
N VAL A 158 -10.44 -14.47 5.87
CA VAL A 158 -10.57 -15.78 6.53
C VAL A 158 -11.98 -15.96 7.10
N LEU A 159 -12.48 -14.97 7.84
CA LEU A 159 -13.82 -15.03 8.44
C LEU A 159 -14.92 -15.17 7.38
N ALA A 160 -14.73 -14.56 6.21
CA ALA A 160 -15.67 -14.64 5.08
C ALA A 160 -15.47 -15.87 4.17
N GLY A 161 -14.51 -16.77 4.46
CA GLY A 161 -14.20 -17.92 3.61
C GLY A 161 -13.63 -17.54 2.23
N ARG A 162 -13.07 -16.33 2.11
CA ARG A 162 -12.45 -15.76 0.90
C ARG A 162 -10.92 -15.75 0.96
N GLY A 163 -10.34 -16.49 1.91
CA GLY A 163 -8.91 -16.75 2.00
C GLY A 163 -8.66 -18.18 2.47
N SER A 164 -7.50 -18.73 2.10
CA SER A 164 -7.09 -20.09 2.47
C SER A 164 -5.94 -20.07 3.48
N LEU A 165 -6.03 -20.95 4.48
CA LEU A 165 -4.96 -21.23 5.42
C LEU A 165 -4.26 -22.52 4.98
N LEU A 166 -2.93 -22.49 4.85
CA LEU A 166 -2.11 -23.69 4.79
C LEU A 166 -1.48 -23.97 6.17
N PRO A 167 -1.35 -25.25 6.56
CA PRO A 167 -0.57 -25.60 7.73
C PRO A 167 0.90 -25.21 7.48
N GLY A 168 1.46 -24.33 8.31
CA GLY A 168 2.86 -23.93 8.19
C GLY A 168 3.78 -25.10 8.48
N THR A 169 4.71 -25.35 7.55
CA THR A 169 5.75 -26.36 7.72
C THR A 169 6.66 -25.93 8.86
N ARG A 170 6.87 -26.83 9.83
CA ARG A 170 7.99 -26.68 10.79
C ARG A 170 9.28 -26.74 9.97
N VAL A 171 10.07 -25.68 10.01
CA VAL A 171 11.48 -25.77 9.63
C VAL A 171 12.11 -26.81 10.57
N PRO A 172 12.75 -27.88 10.06
CA PRO A 172 13.51 -28.79 10.91
C PRO A 172 14.65 -27.99 11.53
N GLY A 173 14.74 -28.03 12.86
CA GLY A 173 15.84 -27.42 13.61
C GLY A 173 17.16 -28.12 13.40
#